data_AF-T1CEG4-F1
#
_entry.id   AF-T1CEG4-F1
#
_cell.length_a   1.000
_cell.length_b   1.000
_cell.length_c   1.000
_cell.angle_alpha   90.00
_cell.angle_beta   90.00
_cell.angle_gamma   90.00
#
_symmetry.space_group_name_H-M   'P 1'
#
loop_
_entity.id
_entity.type
_entity.pdbx_description
1 polymer ?
#
loop_
_entity_poly.entity_id
_entity_poly.type
_entity_poly.pdbx_seq_one_letter_code
_entity_poly.pdbx_strand_id
1 'polypeptide(L)'
;MPGVTIDRVLGATQRVSIDGMDPSLNLSFLDGHPVAQALWLYGDQPNRGFNYSLLPPEILGNLEIYKSPEARLPSGSIGGTIIMHTLEPLNLPANTLRASVGYNYNDMVSQGKPDVSLIY
;
A
#
# COMPACT_ATOMS: atom_id res chain seq x y z
N MET A 1 -11.34 -3.69 -5.91
CA MET A 1 -10.96 -4.43 -7.13
C MET A 1 -11.32 -5.91 -6.94
N PRO A 2 -11.83 -6.62 -7.96
CA PRO A 2 -12.14 -8.04 -7.82
C PRO A 2 -10.89 -8.89 -7.52
N GLY A 3 -10.97 -9.74 -6.50
CA GLY A 3 -9.87 -10.62 -6.09
C GLY A 3 -8.72 -9.90 -5.37
N VAL A 4 -8.89 -8.64 -4.96
CA VAL A 4 -7.95 -7.97 -4.05
C VAL A 4 -8.72 -7.63 -2.79
N THR A 5 -8.30 -8.21 -1.67
CA THR A 5 -8.92 -7.99 -0.36
C THR A 5 -7.90 -7.49 0.63
N ILE A 6 -8.37 -6.74 1.63
CA ILE A 6 -7.53 -6.20 2.69
C ILE A 6 -7.74 -7.07 3.91
N ASP A 7 -6.64 -7.61 4.43
CA ASP A 7 -6.62 -8.29 5.71
C ASP A 7 -6.43 -7.27 6.84
N ARG A 8 -7.33 -7.34 7.82
CA ARG A 8 -7.42 -6.40 8.94
C ARG A 8 -7.17 -7.17 10.24
N VAL A 9 -6.03 -6.93 10.85
CA VAL A 9 -5.69 -7.47 12.16
C VAL A 9 -5.83 -6.35 13.19
N LEU A 10 -6.71 -6.56 14.18
CA LEU A 10 -6.89 -5.66 15.34
C LEU A 10 -7.17 -4.19 14.99
N GLY A 11 -7.90 -3.93 13.89
CA GLY A 11 -8.29 -2.57 13.49
C GLY A 11 -7.20 -1.78 12.75
N ALA A 12 -6.02 -2.35 12.53
CA ALA A 12 -5.02 -1.83 11.61
C ALA A 12 -5.17 -2.51 10.24
N THR A 13 -5.14 -1.72 9.17
CA THR A 13 -5.18 -2.22 7.78
C THR A 13 -3.78 -2.66 7.37
N GLN A 14 -3.44 -3.93 7.53
CA GLN A 14 -2.04 -4.31 7.44
C GLN A 14 -1.67 -4.87 6.09
N ARG A 15 -2.46 -5.80 5.54
CA ARG A 15 -1.97 -6.66 4.47
C ARG A 15 -2.99 -6.79 3.36
N VAL A 16 -2.49 -7.09 2.17
CA VAL A 16 -3.31 -7.29 0.97
C VAL A 16 -3.23 -8.75 0.58
N SER A 17 -4.39 -9.39 0.43
CA SER A 17 -4.53 -10.72 -0.17
C SER A 17 -4.95 -10.57 -1.63
N ILE A 18 -4.33 -11.37 -2.50
CA ILE A 18 -4.62 -11.42 -3.94
C ILE A 18 -5.17 -12.81 -4.24
N ASP A 19 -6.35 -12.86 -4.85
CA ASP A 19 -7.10 -14.05 -5.25
C ASP A 19 -7.22 -15.10 -4.11
N GLY A 20 -7.32 -14.63 -2.86
CA GLY A 20 -7.48 -15.47 -1.66
C GLY A 20 -6.19 -16.11 -1.15
N MET A 21 -5.04 -15.77 -1.73
CA MET A 21 -3.74 -16.24 -1.28
C MET A 21 -3.29 -15.50 -0.02
N ASP A 22 -2.46 -16.19 0.78
CA ASP A 22 -1.87 -15.60 1.98
C ASP A 22 -1.06 -14.34 1.61
N PRO A 23 -1.24 -13.19 2.30
CA PRO A 23 -0.53 -11.95 1.99
C PRO A 23 1.01 -12.05 2.04
N SER A 24 1.55 -13.04 2.74
CA SER A 24 3.00 -13.33 2.78
C SER A 24 3.55 -13.92 1.47
N LEU A 25 2.66 -14.35 0.58
CA LEU A 25 2.98 -14.88 -0.75
C LEU A 25 3.01 -13.80 -1.83
N ASN A 26 2.74 -12.55 -1.45
CA ASN A 26 2.84 -11.40 -2.34
C ASN A 26 4.24 -10.79 -2.25
N LEU A 27 4.70 -10.21 -3.35
CA LEU A 27 5.89 -9.36 -3.35
C LEU A 27 5.46 -7.90 -3.42
N SER A 28 6.15 -7.06 -2.65
CA SER A 28 5.86 -5.62 -2.58
C SER A 28 7.11 -4.84 -2.93
N PHE A 29 6.96 -3.86 -3.81
CA PHE A 29 8.01 -2.96 -4.23
C PHE A 29 7.57 -1.51 -4.07
N LEU A 30 8.50 -0.63 -3.70
CA LEU A 30 8.34 0.82 -3.71
C LEU A 30 9.35 1.39 -4.69
N ASP A 31 8.89 2.05 -5.74
CA ASP A 31 9.72 2.60 -6.82
C ASP A 31 10.68 1.55 -7.40
N GLY A 32 10.19 0.31 -7.57
CA GLY A 32 10.99 -0.83 -8.06
C GLY A 32 11.93 -1.47 -7.03
N HIS A 33 12.02 -0.93 -5.82
CA HIS A 33 12.86 -1.46 -4.74
C HIS A 33 12.04 -2.35 -3.81
N PRO A 34 12.55 -3.53 -3.42
CA PRO A 34 11.81 -4.42 -2.52
C PRO A 34 11.63 -3.74 -1.16
N VAL A 35 10.39 -3.68 -0.67
CA VAL A 35 10.12 -3.13 0.67
C VAL A 35 10.20 -4.23 1.73
N ALA A 36 10.88 -3.90 2.82
CA ALA A 36 11.06 -4.83 3.94
C ALA A 36 9.74 -5.07 4.67
N GLN A 37 9.59 -6.31 5.12
CA GLN A 37 8.42 -6.75 5.88
C GLN A 37 8.55 -6.21 7.30
N ALA A 38 7.64 -5.33 7.68
CA ALA A 38 7.63 -4.73 8.99
C ALA A 38 6.70 -5.51 9.92
N LEU A 39 7.26 -6.02 11.01
CA LEU A 39 6.48 -6.48 12.14
C LEU A 39 5.72 -5.28 12.71
N TRP A 40 4.39 -5.34 12.73
CA TRP A 40 3.58 -4.23 13.24
C TRP A 40 3.40 -4.28 14.76
N LEU A 41 3.25 -5.49 15.33
CA LEU A 41 3.07 -5.69 16.77
C LEU A 41 4.15 -6.59 17.34
N TYR A 42 4.69 -6.21 18.50
CA TYR A 42 5.59 -7.08 19.25
C TYR A 42 4.89 -8.40 19.60
N GLY A 43 5.41 -9.52 19.10
CA GLY A 43 4.82 -10.86 19.26
C GLY A 43 3.95 -11.33 18.09
N ASP A 44 3.78 -10.54 17.03
CA ASP A 44 3.20 -11.03 15.77
C ASP A 44 4.13 -12.04 15.09
N GLN A 45 3.57 -12.99 14.36
CA GLN A 45 4.35 -14.05 13.73
C GLN A 45 5.21 -13.45 12.61
N PRO A 46 6.50 -13.84 12.49
CA PRO A 46 7.33 -13.42 11.37
C PRO A 46 6.63 -13.82 10.07
N ASN A 47 6.24 -12.85 9.27
CA ASN A 47 5.56 -13.08 8.01
C ASN A 47 6.18 -12.24 6.91
N ARG A 48 5.90 -12.65 5.69
CA ARG A 48 6.44 -12.04 4.49
C ARG A 48 5.55 -10.94 3.88
N GLY A 49 4.52 -10.50 4.59
CA GLY A 49 3.59 -9.47 4.11
C GLY A 49 4.07 -8.07 4.48
N PHE A 50 4.07 -7.16 3.50
CA PHE A 50 4.31 -5.73 3.77
C PHE A 50 3.12 -5.09 4.50
N ASN A 51 3.39 -4.14 5.40
CA ASN A 51 2.35 -3.37 6.08
C ASN A 51 2.04 -2.06 5.33
N TYR A 52 0.92 -2.04 4.60
CA TYR A 52 0.53 -0.89 3.77
C TYR A 52 0.05 0.32 4.58
N SER A 53 -0.33 0.16 5.86
CA SER A 53 -0.66 1.32 6.71
C SER A 53 0.55 2.21 7.01
N LEU A 54 1.77 1.72 6.79
CA LEU A 54 2.99 2.51 7.02
C LEU A 54 3.27 3.51 5.89
N LEU A 55 2.58 3.39 4.75
CA LEU A 55 2.70 4.29 3.62
C LEU A 55 1.45 5.18 3.54
N PRO A 56 1.57 6.49 3.81
CA PRO A 56 0.49 7.43 3.61
C PRO A 56 0.07 7.47 2.13
N PRO A 57 -1.24 7.52 1.81
CA PRO A 57 -1.70 7.62 0.43
C PRO A 57 -1.26 8.91 -0.26
N GLU A 58 -0.90 9.96 0.49
CA GLU A 58 -0.50 11.27 -0.05
C GLU A 58 0.87 11.23 -0.74
N ILE A 59 1.74 10.29 -0.36
CA ILE A 59 3.07 10.13 -0.97
C ILE A 59 3.06 9.09 -2.10
N LEU A 60 1.98 8.32 -2.23
CA LEU A 60 1.80 7.31 -3.28
C LEU A 60 1.11 7.94 -4.49
N GLY A 61 1.76 7.90 -5.65
CA GLY A 61 1.19 8.38 -6.91
C GLY A 61 0.32 7.36 -7.60
N ASN A 62 0.82 6.12 -7.71
CA ASN A 62 0.14 5.01 -8.35
C ASN A 62 0.46 3.68 -7.66
N LEU A 63 -0.46 2.74 -7.83
CA LEU A 63 -0.37 1.38 -7.30
C LEU A 63 -0.71 0.41 -8.43
N GLU A 64 0.23 -0.44 -8.79
CA GLU A 64 0.06 -1.50 -9.77
C GLU A 64 0.00 -2.85 -9.07
N ILE A 65 -1.02 -3.64 -9.39
CA ILE A 65 -1.22 -4.98 -8.83
C ILE A 65 -1.23 -5.99 -9.97
N TYR A 66 -0.22 -6.83 -9.98
CA TYR A 66 -0.06 -7.93 -10.91
C TYR A 66 -0.47 -9.23 -10.23
N LYS A 67 -1.62 -9.77 -10.65
CA LYS A 67 -2.15 -11.04 -10.11
C LYS A 67 -1.56 -12.27 -10.80
N SER A 68 -0.90 -12.07 -11.94
CA SER A 68 -0.26 -13.13 -12.71
C SER A 68 1.23 -12.86 -12.86
N PRO A 69 2.07 -13.91 -12.85
CA PRO A 69 3.49 -13.76 -13.07
C PRO A 69 3.74 -13.32 -14.52
N GLU A 70 4.59 -12.30 -14.68
CA GLU A 70 5.04 -11.82 -15.97
C GLU A 70 6.57 -11.87 -16.01
N ALA A 71 7.16 -12.11 -17.18
CA ALA A 71 8.62 -12.24 -17.31
C ALA A 71 9.40 -10.97 -16.93
N ARG A 72 8.75 -9.79 -16.95
CA ARG A 72 9.36 -8.51 -16.55
C ARG A 72 9.37 -8.29 -15.03
N LEU A 73 8.59 -9.06 -14.28
CA LEU A 73 8.45 -8.91 -12.85
C LEU A 73 9.46 -9.79 -12.09
N PRO A 74 9.92 -9.37 -10.91
CA PRO A 74 10.75 -10.21 -10.06
C PRO A 74 10.08 -11.54 -9.74
N SER A 75 10.83 -12.64 -9.87
CA SER A 75 10.33 -13.97 -9.54
C SER A 75 10.21 -14.16 -8.02
N GLY A 76 9.26 -15.00 -7.59
CA GLY A 76 9.10 -15.39 -6.18
C GLY A 76 7.79 -15.00 -5.50
N SER A 77 6.86 -14.36 -6.21
CA SER A 77 5.46 -14.20 -5.77
C SER A 77 4.62 -15.42 -6.17
N ILE A 78 3.79 -15.92 -5.27
CA ILE A 78 2.75 -16.93 -5.58
C ILE A 78 1.37 -16.29 -5.65
N GLY A 79 1.08 -15.30 -4.79
CA GLY A 79 -0.20 -14.58 -4.82
C GLY A 79 -0.25 -13.44 -5.83
N GLY A 80 0.84 -12.68 -5.95
CA GLY A 80 0.97 -11.59 -6.91
C GLY A 80 2.08 -10.60 -6.55
N THR A 81 2.30 -9.63 -7.42
CA THR A 81 3.30 -8.57 -7.23
C THR A 81 2.59 -7.22 -7.14
N ILE A 82 2.92 -6.45 -6.12
CA ILE A 82 2.38 -5.11 -5.86
C ILE A 82 3.53 -4.12 -6.01
N ILE A 83 3.40 -3.21 -6.98
CA ILE A 83 4.37 -2.14 -7.21
C ILE A 83 3.72 -0.82 -6.84
N MET A 84 4.29 -0.18 -5.83
CA MET A 84 3.93 1.15 -5.38
C MET A 84 4.89 2.12 -6.02
N HIS A 85 4.39 3.22 -6.59
CA HIS A 85 5.28 4.32 -6.94
C HIS A 85 4.93 5.58 -6.18
N THR A 86 5.97 6.24 -5.70
CA THR A 86 5.86 7.51 -5.01
C THR A 86 5.60 8.64 -5.99
N LEU A 87 5.10 9.75 -5.48
CA LEU A 87 5.06 10.97 -6.25
C LEU A 87 6.49 11.47 -6.44
N GLU A 88 7.02 11.34 -7.67
CA GLU A 88 8.29 11.94 -8.05
C GLU A 88 8.10 13.45 -8.28
N PRO A 89 8.62 14.34 -7.42
CA PRO A 89 8.42 15.78 -7.59
C PRO A 89 9.10 16.30 -8.87
N LEU A 90 10.15 15.63 -9.33
CA LEU A 90 10.90 15.96 -10.54
C LEU A 90 10.13 15.63 -11.85
N ASN A 91 9.12 14.76 -11.78
CA ASN A 91 8.24 14.43 -12.91
C ASN A 91 7.05 15.42 -13.02
N LEU A 92 6.92 16.34 -12.06
CA LEU A 92 5.94 17.42 -12.10
C LEU A 92 6.54 18.63 -12.84
N PRO A 93 5.74 19.40 -13.59
CA PRO A 93 6.17 20.69 -14.15
C PRO A 93 6.76 21.59 -13.04
N ALA A 94 7.79 22.38 -13.37
CA ALA A 94 8.40 23.29 -12.39
C ALA A 94 7.34 24.22 -11.76
N ASN A 95 7.40 24.39 -10.43
CA ASN A 95 6.45 25.16 -9.60
C ASN A 95 5.04 24.51 -9.49
N THR A 96 4.94 23.19 -9.55
CA THR A 96 3.66 22.49 -9.33
C THR A 96 3.31 22.45 -7.85
N LEU A 97 2.31 23.23 -7.45
CA LEU A 97 1.69 23.16 -6.13
C LEU A 97 0.51 22.18 -6.17
N ARG A 98 0.50 21.19 -5.28
CA ARG A 98 -0.64 20.30 -5.04
C ARG A 98 -1.15 20.45 -3.62
N ALA A 99 -2.47 20.57 -3.48
CA ALA A 99 -3.15 20.53 -2.20
C ALA A 99 -4.20 19.41 -2.23
N SER A 100 -4.31 18.64 -1.17
CA SER A 100 -5.43 17.71 -0.95
C SER A 100 -6.17 18.07 0.33
N VAL A 101 -7.48 17.85 0.30
CA VAL A 101 -8.35 17.90 1.47
C VAL A 101 -9.24 16.66 1.45
N GLY A 102 -9.28 15.95 2.56
CA GLY A 102 -10.09 14.76 2.75
C GLY A 102 -10.91 14.86 4.02
N TYR A 103 -12.01 14.10 4.05
CA TYR A 103 -12.87 13.98 5.22
C TYR A 103 -13.31 12.52 5.34
N ASN A 104 -12.82 11.86 6.39
CA ASN A 104 -13.13 10.48 6.68
C ASN A 104 -14.14 10.41 7.83
N TYR A 105 -15.34 9.91 7.55
CA TYR A 105 -16.36 9.63 8.56
C TYR A 105 -16.40 8.11 8.81
N ASN A 106 -16.27 7.71 10.07
CA ASN A 106 -16.26 6.31 10.45
C ASN A 106 -17.50 5.98 11.29
N ASP A 107 -18.47 5.29 10.68
CA ASP A 107 -19.75 4.93 11.31
C ASP A 107 -19.57 4.07 12.58
N MET A 108 -18.49 3.27 12.66
CA MET A 108 -18.22 2.38 13.78
C MET A 108 -17.81 3.13 15.05
N VAL A 109 -17.24 4.33 14.91
CA VAL A 109 -16.83 5.19 16.03
C VAL A 109 -17.57 6.54 16.04
N SER A 110 -18.51 6.74 15.11
CA SER A 110 -19.26 7.99 14.89
C SER A 110 -18.37 9.24 14.91
N GLN A 111 -17.16 9.13 14.37
CA GLN A 111 -16.13 10.17 14.44
C GLN A 111 -15.73 10.61 13.04
N GLY A 112 -15.71 11.92 12.81
CA GLY A 112 -15.17 12.56 11.62
C GLY A 112 -13.71 12.95 11.81
N LYS A 113 -12.86 12.65 10.82
CA LYS A 113 -11.45 13.03 10.78
C LYS A 113 -11.18 13.78 9.47
N PRO A 114 -10.96 15.11 9.52
CA PRO A 114 -10.48 15.84 8.36
C PRO A 114 -8.97 15.64 8.17
N ASP A 115 -8.53 15.59 6.92
CA ASP A 115 -7.12 15.53 6.52
C ASP A 115 -6.82 16.62 5.49
N VAL A 116 -5.63 17.21 5.58
CA VAL A 116 -5.15 18.26 4.66
C VAL A 116 -3.69 17.99 4.36
N SER A 117 -3.32 17.96 3.07
CA SER A 117 -1.93 17.83 2.64
C SER A 117 -1.56 18.92 1.62
N LEU A 118 -0.30 19.33 1.64
CA LEU A 118 0.26 20.32 0.71
C LEU A 118 1.64 19.82 0.27
N ILE A 119 1.86 19.76 -1.05
CA ILE A 119 3.10 19.34 -1.68
C ILE A 119 3.48 20.40 -2.72
N TYR A 120 4.76 20.80 -2.75
CA TYR A 120 5.34 21.78 -3.68
C TYR A 120 6.62 21.23 -4.28
#